data_AF-A0A9E3YJJ3-F1
#
_entry.id   AF-A0A9E3YJJ3-F1
#
_cell.length_a   1.000
_cell.length_b   1.000
_cell.length_c   1.000
_cell.angle_alpha   90.00
_cell.angle_beta   90.00
_cell.angle_gamma   90.00
#
_symmetry.space_group_name_H-M   'P 1'
#
loop_
_entity.id
_entity.type
_entity.pdbx_description
1 polymer ?
#
loop_
_entity_poly.entity_id
_entity_poly.type
_entity_poly.pdbx_seq_one_letter_code
_entity_poly.pdbx_strand_id
1 'polypeptide(L)'
;DFVAHMNPLGVLRARDAMVAAPRPAPASLTLPADTPLRDAMARLAEGQGRVLLTDNHHVIGMLTEGSAVAALIAKRGAEGQEARETA
;
A
#
# COMPACT_ATOMS: atom_id res chain seq x y z
N ASP A 1 15.92 -20.58 4.32
CA ASP A 1 16.00 -20.30 2.87
C ASP A 1 14.91 -19.38 2.31
N PHE A 2 13.73 -19.23 2.94
CA PHE A 2 12.59 -18.58 2.28
C PHE A 2 12.43 -17.04 2.47
N VAL A 3 13.18 -16.39 3.36
CA VAL A 3 12.79 -15.04 3.85
C VAL A 3 13.83 -13.93 3.57
N ALA A 4 15.05 -14.26 3.14
CA ALA A 4 16.13 -13.28 2.98
C ALA A 4 16.00 -12.32 1.76
N HIS A 5 14.98 -12.47 0.91
CA HIS A 5 14.85 -11.72 -0.36
C HIS A 5 13.45 -11.17 -0.64
N MET A 6 12.62 -10.97 0.38
CA MET A 6 11.26 -10.45 0.22
C MET A 6 11.32 -9.05 -0.40
N ASN A 7 11.05 -8.94 -1.70
CA ASN A 7 10.83 -7.66 -2.36
C ASN A 7 9.65 -6.99 -1.63
N PRO A 8 9.83 -5.86 -0.92
CA PRO A 8 8.76 -5.28 -0.09
C PRO A 8 7.53 -4.89 -0.92
N LEU A 9 7.72 -4.62 -2.22
CA LEU A 9 6.64 -4.37 -3.18
C LEU A 9 5.83 -5.63 -3.55
N GLY A 10 6.38 -6.82 -3.37
CA GLY A 10 5.73 -8.11 -3.69
C GLY A 10 4.93 -8.70 -2.54
N VAL A 11 5.06 -8.16 -1.33
CA VAL A 11 4.41 -8.66 -0.11
C VAL A 11 3.30 -7.73 0.35
N LEU A 12 3.52 -6.42 0.22
CA LEU A 12 2.55 -5.41 0.63
C LEU A 12 1.34 -5.39 -0.30
N ARG A 13 0.19 -5.14 0.32
CA ARG A 13 -1.12 -4.90 -0.29
C ARG A 13 -1.44 -3.42 -0.22
N ALA A 14 -2.36 -2.96 -1.06
CA ALA A 14 -2.81 -1.57 -1.03
C ALA A 14 -3.37 -1.15 0.34
N ARG A 15 -4.05 -2.06 1.06
CA ARG A 15 -4.54 -1.85 2.42
C ARG A 15 -3.44 -1.52 3.45
N ASP A 16 -2.22 -2.00 3.25
CA ASP A 16 -1.10 -1.76 4.17
C ASP A 16 -0.60 -0.30 4.09
N ALA A 17 -0.93 0.39 3.00
CA ALA A 17 -0.62 1.80 2.76
C ALA A 17 -1.88 2.69 2.77
N MET A 18 -2.99 2.19 3.32
CA MET A 18 -4.27 2.90 3.30
C MET A 18 -4.30 4.08 4.27
N VAL A 19 -4.90 5.18 3.83
CA VAL A 19 -5.29 6.30 4.68
C VAL A 19 -6.80 6.54 4.58
N ALA A 20 -7.35 7.29 5.54
CA ALA A 20 -8.75 7.65 5.53
C ALA A 20 -9.08 8.48 4.27
N ALA A 21 -10.17 8.12 3.58
CA ALA A 21 -10.68 8.92 2.47
C ALA A 21 -11.47 10.12 3.02
N PRO A 22 -11.37 11.31 2.40
CA PRO A 22 -12.21 12.46 2.74
C PRO A 22 -13.69 12.15 2.45
N ARG A 23 -14.60 12.85 3.14
CA ARG A 23 -16.05 12.71 2.95
C ARG A 23 -16.66 14.04 2.50
N PRO A 24 -17.39 14.10 1.36
CA PRO A 24 -17.65 13.00 0.44
C PRO A 24 -16.38 12.53 -0.28
N ALA A 25 -16.32 11.23 -0.61
CA ALA A 25 -15.20 10.69 -1.34
C ALA A 25 -15.15 11.30 -2.75
N PRO A 26 -13.98 11.73 -3.24
CA PRO A 26 -13.87 12.29 -4.57
C PRO A 26 -14.20 11.24 -5.63
N ALA A 27 -14.79 11.67 -6.75
CA ALA A 27 -14.88 10.83 -7.93
C ALA A 27 -13.44 10.52 -8.39
N SER A 28 -13.01 9.29 -8.13
CA SER A 28 -11.66 8.81 -8.40
C SER A 28 -11.74 7.34 -8.79
N LEU A 29 -10.66 6.84 -9.38
CA LEU A 29 -10.54 5.44 -9.71
C LEU A 29 -10.63 4.62 -8.42
N THR A 30 -11.17 3.41 -8.49
CA THR A 30 -11.27 2.48 -7.36
C THR A 30 -10.43 1.25 -7.63
N LEU A 31 -9.84 0.67 -6.59
CA LEU A 31 -9.21 -0.64 -6.66
C LEU A 31 -9.59 -1.51 -5.45
N PRO A 32 -9.55 -2.85 -5.56
CA PRO A 32 -9.65 -3.73 -4.40
C PRO A 32 -8.50 -3.51 -3.42
N ALA A 33 -8.78 -3.42 -2.13
CA ALA A 33 -7.78 -3.17 -1.10
C ALA A 33 -6.73 -4.29 -0.97
N ASP A 34 -7.02 -5.48 -1.50
CA ASP A 34 -6.10 -6.63 -1.56
C ASP A 34 -5.22 -6.66 -2.83
N THR A 35 -5.29 -5.63 -3.67
CA THR A 35 -4.38 -5.49 -4.82
C THR A 35 -2.93 -5.38 -4.31
N PRO A 36 -1.96 -6.06 -4.94
CA PRO A 36 -0.54 -5.87 -4.62
C PRO A 36 -0.14 -4.39 -4.68
N LEU A 37 0.66 -3.92 -3.71
CA LEU A 37 1.03 -2.51 -3.62
C LEU A 37 1.79 -2.04 -4.87
N ARG A 38 2.61 -2.90 -5.48
CA ARG A 38 3.26 -2.62 -6.78
C ARG A 38 2.26 -2.22 -7.86
N ASP A 39 1.20 -3.00 -8.02
CA ASP A 39 0.20 -2.77 -9.06
C ASP A 39 -0.65 -1.54 -8.73
N ALA A 40 -0.97 -1.36 -7.45
CA ALA A 40 -1.67 -0.16 -6.97
C ALA A 40 -0.85 1.11 -7.23
N MET A 41 0.47 1.09 -7.02
CA MET A 41 1.35 2.22 -7.32
C MET A 41 1.46 2.50 -8.83
N ALA A 42 1.41 1.48 -9.69
CA ALA A 42 1.34 1.69 -11.13
C ALA A 42 0.06 2.45 -11.52
N ARG A 43 -1.11 2.04 -10.98
CA ARG A 43 -2.39 2.75 -11.18
C ARG A 43 -2.38 4.16 -10.62
N LEU A 44 -1.71 4.34 -9.48
CA LEU A 44 -1.55 5.64 -8.83
C LEU A 44 -0.74 6.61 -9.69
N ALA A 45 0.32 6.12 -10.34
CA ALA A 45 1.19 6.88 -11.24
C ALA A 45 0.50 7.24 -12.57
N GLU A 46 -0.41 6.40 -13.06
CA GLU A 46 -1.25 6.70 -14.23
C GLU A 46 -2.40 7.68 -13.90
N GLY A 47 -2.77 7.79 -12.63
CA GLY A 47 -3.89 8.57 -12.14
C GLY A 47 -3.53 9.98 -11.66
N GLN A 48 -4.41 10.54 -10.81
CA GLN A 48 -4.25 11.88 -10.24
C GLN A 48 -3.59 11.85 -8.84
N GLY A 49 -2.66 10.93 -8.60
CA GLY A 49 -1.94 10.81 -7.32
C GLY A 49 -2.77 10.28 -6.14
N ARG A 50 -3.97 9.77 -6.40
CA ARG A 50 -4.83 9.08 -5.41
C ARG A 50 -5.78 8.07 -6.06
N VAL A 51 -6.09 7.02 -5.32
CA VAL A 51 -7.08 6.00 -5.72
C VAL A 51 -7.88 5.55 -4.50
N LEU A 52 -9.20 5.37 -4.64
CA LEU A 52 -10.04 4.85 -3.57
C LEU A 52 -9.86 3.34 -3.42
N LEU A 53 -9.79 2.85 -2.18
CA LEU A 53 -9.69 1.44 -1.87
C LEU A 53 -11.06 0.89 -1.50
N THR A 54 -11.37 -0.27 -2.07
CA THR A 54 -12.65 -0.95 -1.85
C THR A 54 -12.47 -2.31 -1.23
N ASP A 55 -13.40 -2.69 -0.36
CA ASP A 55 -13.56 -4.05 0.13
C ASP A 55 -15.05 -4.41 0.06
N ASN A 56 -15.37 -5.56 -0.56
CA ASN A 56 -16.75 -5.95 -0.87
C ASN A 56 -17.58 -4.81 -1.50
N HIS A 57 -17.00 -4.10 -2.48
CA HIS A 57 -17.59 -2.94 -3.18
C HIS A 57 -17.86 -1.68 -2.31
N HIS A 58 -17.44 -1.67 -1.05
CA HIS A 58 -17.51 -0.47 -0.21
C HIS A 58 -16.17 0.25 -0.16
N VAL A 59 -16.19 1.58 -0.26
CA VAL A 59 -14.98 2.40 -0.06
C VAL A 59 -14.59 2.35 1.42
N ILE A 60 -13.41 1.80 1.70
CA ILE A 60 -12.87 1.68 3.06
C ILE A 60 -11.75 2.68 3.35
N GLY A 61 -11.22 3.33 2.31
CA GLY A 61 -10.15 4.32 2.43
C GLY A 61 -9.60 4.72 1.08
N MET A 62 -8.39 5.27 1.07
CA MET A 62 -7.69 5.65 -0.14
C MET A 62 -6.20 5.35 -0.05
N LEU A 63 -5.57 5.21 -1.21
CA LEU A 63 -4.12 5.18 -1.38
C LEU A 63 -3.67 6.53 -1.96
N THR A 64 -2.58 7.07 -1.44
CA THR A 64 -1.89 8.26 -1.97
C THR A 64 -0.43 7.93 -2.26
N GLU A 65 0.25 8.79 -3.02
CA GLU A 65 1.68 8.61 -3.29
C GLU A 65 2.50 8.64 -2.00
N GLY A 66 2.17 9.59 -1.12
CA GLY A 66 2.81 9.71 0.20
C GLY A 66 2.58 8.50 1.10
N SER A 67 1.36 7.94 1.11
CA SER A 67 1.08 6.77 1.96
C SER A 67 1.76 5.50 1.44
N ALA A 68 1.87 5.33 0.12
CA ALA A 68 2.62 4.24 -0.49
C ALA A 68 4.12 4.31 -0.14
N VAL A 69 4.74 5.48 -0.24
CA VAL A 69 6.15 5.68 0.14
C VAL A 69 6.37 5.42 1.63
N ALA A 70 5.46 5.93 2.49
CA ALA A 70 5.55 5.71 3.93
C ALA A 70 5.51 4.21 4.31
N ALA A 71 4.64 3.43 3.67
CA ALA A 71 4.54 2.00 3.91
C ALA A 71 5.83 1.24 3.53
N LEU A 72 6.48 1.63 2.42
CA LEU A 72 7.76 1.05 1.99
C LEU A 72 8.89 1.36 2.98
N ILE A 73 8.94 2.59 3.50
CA ILE A 73 9.91 2.99 4.53
C ILE A 73 9.69 2.17 5.81
N ALA A 74 8.44 2.05 6.25
CA ALA A 74 8.09 1.29 7.46
C ALA A 74 8.46 -0.20 7.34
N LYS A 75 8.18 -0.83 6.20
CA LYS A 75 8.50 -2.24 5.96
C LYS A 75 10.00 -2.53 6.04
N ARG A 76 10.83 -1.67 5.44
CA ARG A 76 12.29 -1.79 5.50
C ARG A 76 12.83 -1.59 6.92
N GLY A 77 12.21 -0.72 7.71
CA GLY A 77 12.54 -0.54 9.13
C GLY A 77 12.32 -1.82 9.94
N ALA A 78 11.17 -2.49 9.74
CA ALA A 78 10.84 -3.74 10.43
C ALA A 78 11.83 -4.87 10.09
N GLU A 79 12.14 -5.06 8.80
CA GLU A 79 13.08 -6.11 8.35
C GLU A 79 14.50 -5.92 8.92
N GLY A 80 14.94 -4.66 9.07
CA GLY A 80 16.23 -4.34 9.67
C GLY A 80 16.29 -4.54 11.20
N GLN A 81 15.15 -4.49 11.89
CA GLN A 81 15.05 -4.77 13.33
C GLN A 81 15.03 -6.28 13.59
N GLU A 82 14.24 -7.05 12.83
CA GLU A 82 14.18 -8.52 12.93
C GLU A 82 15.57 -9.16 12.68
N ALA A 83 16.33 -8.63 11.72
CA ALA A 83 17.69 -9.08 11.43
C ALA A 83 18.68 -8.85 12.60
N ARG A 84 18.42 -7.89 13.51
CA ARG A 84 19.29 -7.58 14.65
C ARG A 84 18.94 -8.36 15.92
N GLU A 85 17.69 -8.80 16.08
CA GLU A 85 17.29 -9.64 17.22
C GLU A 85 17.69 -11.12 17.05
N THR A 86 17.95 -11.55 15.81
CA THR A 86 18.31 -12.94 15.49
C THR A 86 19.83 -13.16 15.36
N ALA A 87 20.64 -12.13 15.64
CA ALA A 87 22.12 -12.13 15.52
C ALA A 87 22.78 -12.03 16.90
#